data_AF-A0A1I9GF06-F1
#
_entry.id   AF-A0A1I9GF06-F1
#
_cell.length_a   1.000
_cell.length_b   1.000
_cell.length_c   1.000
_cell.angle_alpha   90.00
_cell.angle_beta   90.00
_cell.angle_gamma   90.00
#
_symmetry.space_group_name_H-M   'P 1'
#
loop_
_entity.id
_entity.type
_entity.pdbx_description
1 polymer ?
#
loop_
_entity_poly.entity_id
_entity_poly.type
_entity_poly.pdbx_seq_one_letter_code
_entity_poly.pdbx_strand_id
1 'polypeptide(L)'
;MPLNLFGIGAGNAKSQQLENCFRGNTGTSDGKDWRGSVVKLPNHTVTLDKRLAEGGFAIVYLASDKQGRQYALKRQFISDDVRQLEACRRECRIVVACCN
;
A
#
# COMPACT_ATOMS: atom_id res chain seq x y z
N MET A 1 -12.10 48.52 -4.86
CA MET A 1 -11.26 47.98 -5.95
C MET A 1 -9.86 47.72 -5.39
N PRO A 2 -9.16 46.60 -5.65
CA PRO A 2 -9.56 45.23 -5.92
C PRO A 2 -8.91 44.21 -4.95
N LEU A 3 -9.38 42.95 -5.01
CA LEU A 3 -8.86 41.77 -4.32
C LEU A 3 -7.53 41.30 -4.95
N ASN A 4 -6.54 40.98 -4.11
CA ASN A 4 -5.27 40.39 -4.57
C ASN A 4 -5.43 38.88 -4.84
N LEU A 5 -5.44 38.59 -6.13
CA LEU A 5 -5.35 37.30 -6.80
C LEU A 5 -3.88 36.90 -6.98
N PHE A 6 -3.29 36.16 -6.02
CA PHE A 6 -2.04 35.45 -6.27
C PHE A 6 -2.28 33.95 -6.33
N GLY A 7 -2.45 33.48 -7.56
CA GLY A 7 -2.30 32.08 -7.90
C GLY A 7 -0.85 31.64 -7.74
N ILE A 8 -0.66 30.45 -7.18
CA ILE A 8 0.57 29.68 -7.32
C ILE A 8 0.15 28.26 -7.69
N GLY A 9 0.46 27.91 -8.95
CA GLY A 9 0.82 26.58 -9.37
C GLY A 9 -0.23 25.50 -9.24
N ALA A 10 -1.03 25.34 -10.30
CA ALA A 10 -1.57 24.04 -10.68
C ALA A 10 -0.40 23.09 -11.01
N GLY A 11 0.24 22.56 -9.97
CA GLY A 11 1.12 21.41 -10.07
C GLY A 11 0.25 20.19 -10.27
N ASN A 12 -0.04 19.89 -11.54
CA ASN A 12 -0.63 18.63 -11.98
C ASN A 12 0.39 17.51 -11.69
N ALA A 13 0.54 17.12 -10.42
CA ALA A 13 1.12 15.86 -10.06
C ALA A 13 0.12 14.78 -10.49
N LYS A 14 0.20 14.40 -11.76
CA LYS A 14 -0.29 13.10 -12.21
C LYS A 14 0.34 12.08 -11.27
N SER A 15 -0.44 11.58 -10.32
CA SER A 15 -0.25 10.26 -9.73
C SER A 15 -0.31 9.27 -10.89
N GLN A 16 0.81 9.14 -11.61
CA GLN A 16 0.97 8.14 -12.62
C GLN A 16 0.93 6.81 -11.90
N GLN A 17 -0.21 6.13 -12.05
CA GLN A 17 -0.30 4.68 -12.13
C GLN A 17 0.64 3.92 -11.18
N LEU A 18 0.30 3.93 -9.90
CA LEU A 18 0.51 2.75 -9.05
C LEU A 18 -0.78 1.89 -9.01
N GLU A 19 -1.68 2.08 -9.97
CA GLU A 19 -2.92 1.30 -10.13
C GLU A 19 -2.75 0.01 -10.96
N ASN A 20 -1.60 -0.18 -11.62
CA ASN A 20 -1.45 -1.28 -12.59
C ASN A 20 -0.87 -2.60 -12.06
N CYS A 21 -0.50 -2.72 -10.77
CA CYS A 21 -0.07 -4.02 -10.23
C CYS A 21 -1.18 -4.80 -9.50
N PHE A 22 -2.29 -4.17 -9.12
CA PHE A 22 -3.33 -4.83 -8.33
C PHE A 22 -4.73 -4.61 -8.89
N ARG A 23 -4.89 -4.77 -10.20
CA ARG A 23 -6.22 -4.93 -10.78
C ARG A 23 -6.75 -6.32 -10.42
N GLY A 24 -7.56 -6.39 -9.37
CA GLY A 24 -8.24 -7.62 -8.96
C GLY A 24 -9.06 -7.50 -7.67
N ASN A 25 -10.36 -7.25 -7.85
CA ASN A 25 -11.49 -7.50 -6.97
C ASN A 25 -11.56 -6.82 -5.59
N THR A 26 -12.35 -5.76 -5.54
CA THR A 26 -13.40 -5.59 -4.54
C THR A 26 -14.26 -6.86 -4.47
N GLY A 27 -14.41 -7.42 -3.28
CA GLY A 27 -15.34 -8.53 -3.02
C GLY A 27 -14.65 -9.89 -3.02
N THR A 28 -14.76 -10.55 -1.88
CA THR A 28 -14.85 -12.02 -1.72
C THR A 28 -14.81 -12.81 -3.03
N SER A 29 -13.69 -13.44 -3.35
CA SER A 29 -13.67 -14.56 -4.30
C SER A 29 -12.48 -15.44 -4.01
N ASP A 30 -12.76 -16.53 -3.31
CA ASP A 30 -12.02 -17.78 -3.32
C ASP A 30 -11.40 -18.06 -4.70
N GLY A 31 -10.09 -18.34 -4.73
CA GLY A 31 -9.48 -19.06 -5.87
C GLY A 31 -8.52 -18.29 -6.78
N LYS A 32 -8.08 -17.05 -6.47
CA LYS A 32 -6.95 -16.43 -7.19
C LYS A 32 -5.65 -16.66 -6.42
N ASP A 33 -4.74 -17.43 -7.02
CA ASP A 33 -3.41 -17.71 -6.48
C ASP A 33 -2.60 -16.42 -6.26
N TRP A 34 -2.66 -15.87 -5.04
CA TRP A 34 -1.83 -14.75 -4.61
C TRP A 34 -0.38 -15.19 -4.39
N ARG A 35 -0.16 -16.48 -4.18
CA ARG A 35 1.17 -17.06 -3.96
C ARG A 35 2.00 -16.97 -5.23
N GLY A 36 3.25 -16.54 -5.10
CA GLY A 36 4.13 -16.26 -6.24
C GLY A 36 3.86 -14.90 -6.91
N SER A 37 2.88 -14.12 -6.45
CA SER A 37 2.66 -12.77 -6.96
C SER A 37 3.82 -11.87 -6.56
N VAL A 38 4.30 -11.06 -7.52
CA VAL A 38 5.40 -10.13 -7.34
C VAL A 38 4.84 -8.74 -7.04
N VAL A 39 5.23 -8.18 -5.90
CA VAL A 39 4.85 -6.85 -5.45
C VAL A 39 6.02 -5.91 -5.62
N LYS A 40 5.79 -4.83 -6.38
CA LYS A 40 6.76 -3.74 -6.57
C LYS A 40 6.43 -2.60 -5.62
N LEU A 41 7.29 -2.39 -4.64
CA LEU A 41 7.32 -1.23 -3.75
C LEU A 41 8.39 -0.25 -4.27
N PRO A 42 8.38 1.02 -3.85
CA PRO A 42 9.33 2.02 -4.33
C PRO A 42 10.80 1.57 -4.26
N ASN A 43 11.19 0.87 -3.18
CA ASN A 43 12.57 0.45 -2.93
C ASN A 43 12.77 -1.08 -2.89
N HIS A 44 11.70 -1.86 -3.01
CA HIS A 44 11.76 -3.31 -2.82
C HIS A 44 10.88 -4.02 -3.86
N THR A 45 11.37 -5.13 -4.40
CA THR A 45 10.54 -6.05 -5.19
C THR A 45 10.52 -7.39 -4.48
N VAL A 46 9.34 -7.79 -4.02
CA VAL A 46 9.18 -8.99 -3.20
C VAL A 46 8.14 -9.93 -3.80
N THR A 47 8.32 -11.22 -3.60
CA THR A 47 7.39 -12.27 -4.03
C THR A 47 6.63 -12.78 -2.81
N LEU A 48 5.31 -12.99 -2.94
CA LEU A 48 4.49 -13.50 -1.84
C LEU A 48 4.64 -15.02 -1.70
N ASP A 49 5.08 -15.48 -0.53
CA ASP A 49 5.35 -16.89 -0.28
C ASP A 49 4.21 -17.59 0.47
N LYS A 50 3.73 -16.95 1.55
CA LYS A 50 2.74 -17.53 2.47
C LYS A 50 1.84 -16.44 3.07
N ARG A 51 0.57 -16.75 3.37
CA ARG A 51 -0.29 -15.90 4.21
C ARG A 51 0.00 -16.21 5.68
N LEU A 52 0.42 -15.21 6.44
CA LEU A 52 0.73 -15.33 7.86
C LEU A 52 -0.51 -15.12 8.71
N ALA A 53 -1.30 -14.10 8.39
CA ALA A 53 -2.53 -13.78 9.09
C ALA A 53 -3.53 -13.10 8.16
N GLU A 54 -4.81 -13.25 8.47
CA GLU A 54 -5.92 -12.54 7.85
C GLU A 54 -6.89 -12.13 8.95
N GLY A 55 -7.39 -10.90 8.87
CA GLY A 55 -8.42 -10.44 9.79
C GLY A 55 -8.92 -9.04 9.47
N GLY A 56 -10.22 -8.85 9.64
CA GLY A 56 -10.90 -7.56 9.44
C GLY A 56 -10.64 -6.98 8.04
N PHE A 57 -9.73 -6.02 7.98
CA PHE A 57 -9.42 -5.24 6.77
C PHE A 57 -7.98 -5.43 6.28
N ALA A 58 -7.21 -6.37 6.84
CA ALA A 58 -5.82 -6.55 6.46
C ALA A 58 -5.43 -8.02 6.32
N ILE A 59 -4.47 -8.26 5.42
CA ILE A 59 -3.83 -9.56 5.23
C ILE A 59 -2.33 -9.33 5.40
N VAL A 60 -1.67 -10.20 6.16
CA VAL A 60 -0.22 -10.20 6.34
C VAL A 60 0.37 -11.39 5.60
N TYR A 61 1.31 -11.12 4.71
CA TYR A 61 2.04 -12.13 3.94
C TYR A 61 3.48 -12.24 4.41
N LEU A 62 4.05 -13.44 4.31
CA LEU A 62 5.48 -13.65 4.20
C LEU A 62 5.86 -13.35 2.76
N ALA A 63 6.83 -12.47 2.57
CA ALA A 63 7.34 -12.11 1.26
C ALA A 63 8.87 -12.18 1.23
N SER A 64 9.43 -12.61 0.10
CA SER A 64 10.87 -12.72 -0.07
C SER A 64 11.36 -11.90 -1.26
N ASP A 65 12.49 -11.21 -1.09
CA ASP A 65 13.22 -10.58 -2.19
C ASP A 65 14.05 -11.64 -2.96
N LYS A 66 14.58 -11.30 -4.14
CA LYS A 66 15.46 -12.16 -4.94
C LYS A 66 16.71 -12.63 -4.19
N GLN A 67 17.12 -11.88 -3.17
CA GLN A 67 18.24 -12.21 -2.28
C GLN A 67 17.86 -13.19 -1.16
N GLY A 68 16.60 -13.67 -1.10
CA GLY A 68 16.12 -14.57 -0.05
C GLY A 68 15.85 -13.90 1.30
N ARG A 69 15.95 -12.56 1.39
CA ARG A 69 15.55 -11.80 2.58
C ARG A 69 14.04 -11.85 2.75
N GLN A 70 13.59 -12.24 3.94
CA GLN A 70 12.19 -12.40 4.27
C GLN A 70 11.62 -11.15 4.96
N TYR A 71 10.38 -10.83 4.64
CA TYR A 71 9.64 -9.69 5.15
C TYR A 71 8.22 -10.11 5.53
N ALA A 72 7.65 -9.43 6.53
CA ALA A 72 6.21 -9.43 6.74
C ALA A 72 5.60 -8.27 5.95
N LEU A 73 4.78 -8.56 4.94
CA LEU A 73 4.09 -7.58 4.12
C LEU A 73 2.62 -7.49 4.53
N LYS A 74 2.25 -6.39 5.19
CA LYS A 74 0.85 -6.07 5.52
C LYS A 74 0.19 -5.37 4.33
N ARG A 75 -0.86 -5.97 3.79
CA ARG A 75 -1.78 -5.35 2.82
C ARG A 75 -3.05 -4.96 3.56
N GLN A 76 -3.28 -3.66 3.73
CA GLN A 76 -4.46 -3.12 4.39
C GLN A 76 -5.39 -2.48 3.37
N PHE A 77 -6.67 -2.84 3.45
CA PHE A 77 -7.74 -2.25 2.66
C PHE A 77 -8.36 -1.12 3.47
N ILE A 78 -8.42 0.06 2.88
CA ILE A 78 -8.93 1.28 3.51
C ILE A 78 -10.03 1.80 2.59
N SER A 79 -11.13 2.27 3.16
CA SER A 79 -12.16 2.99 2.39
C SER A 79 -11.70 4.43 2.12
N ASP A 80 -12.42 5.19 1.28
CA ASP A 80 -12.08 6.58 0.96
C ASP A 80 -12.33 7.59 2.12
N ASP A 81 -12.42 7.11 3.36
CA ASP A 81 -12.53 7.93 4.56
C ASP A 81 -11.15 8.47 4.98
N VAL A 82 -11.03 9.80 4.97
CA VAL A 82 -9.85 10.54 5.40
C VAL A 82 -9.36 10.10 6.79
N ARG A 83 -10.26 9.78 7.72
CA ARG A 83 -9.88 9.35 9.07
C ARG A 83 -9.13 8.02 9.06
N GLN A 84 -9.56 7.07 8.23
CA GLN A 84 -8.90 5.77 8.14
C GLN A 84 -7.55 5.86 7.41
N LEU A 85 -7.45 6.72 6.39
CA LEU A 85 -6.19 7.01 5.72
C LEU A 85 -5.16 7.63 6.68
N GLU A 86 -5.57 8.61 7.49
CA GLU A 86 -4.69 9.22 8.48
C GLU A 86 -4.30 8.25 9.60
N ALA A 87 -5.19 7.34 10.01
CA ALA A 87 -4.85 6.26 10.94
C ALA A 87 -3.78 5.33 10.37
N CYS A 88 -3.92 4.88 9.12
CA CYS A 88 -2.92 4.07 8.43
C CYS A 88 -1.58 4.80 8.30
N ARG A 89 -1.60 6.09 7.94
CA ARG A 89 -0.39 6.91 7.84
C ARG A 89 0.31 7.06 9.19
N ARG A 90 -0.45 7.23 10.27
CA ARG A 90 0.09 7.30 11.63
C ARG A 90 0.71 5.98 12.07
N GLU A 91 0.07 4.85 11.76
CA GLU A 91 0.61 3.52 12.03
C GLU A 91 1.99 3.35 11.36
N CYS A 92 2.08 3.64 10.06
CA CYS A 92 3.35 3.57 9.33
C CYS A 92 4.45 4.46 9.96
N ARG A 93 4.10 5.68 10.38
CA ARG A 93 5.06 6.59 11.05
C ARG A 93 5.58 6.02 12.37
N ILE A 94 4.70 5.43 13.18
CA ILE A 94 5.08 4.84 14.47
C ILE A 94 6.03 3.65 14.23
N VAL A 95 5.69 2.76 13.30
CA VAL A 95 6.54 1.60 12.97
C VAL A 95 7.93 2.05 12.50
N VAL A 96 8.00 3.02 11.60
CA VAL A 96 9.29 3.56 11.13
C VAL A 96 10.09 4.21 12.26
N ALA A 97 9.42 4.93 13.17
CA ALA A 97 10.10 5.57 14.29
C ALA A 97 10.63 4.56 15.32
N CYS A 98 9.94 3.44 15.54
CA CYS A 98 10.31 2.45 16.53
C CYS A 98 11.32 1.41 16.03
N CYS A 99 11.40 1.15 14.72
CA CYS A 99 12.25 0.10 14.14
C CYS A 99 13.66 0.61 13.72
N ASN A 100 14.27 1.51 14.49
CA ASN A 100 15.62 2.02 14.24
C ASN A 100 16.67 1.22 15.01
#